data_AF-A0A7S3F4S9-F1
#
_entry.id   AF-A0A7S3F4S9-F1
#
_cell.length_a   1.000
_cell.length_b   1.000
_cell.length_c   1.000
_cell.angle_alpha   90.00
_cell.angle_beta   90.00
_cell.angle_gamma   90.00
#
_symmetry.space_group_name_H-M   'P 1'
#
loop_
_entity.id
_entity.type
_entity.pdbx_description
1 polymer ?
#
loop_
_entity_poly.entity_id
_entity_poly.type
_entity_poly.pdbx_seq_one_letter_code
_entity_poly.pdbx_strand_id
1 'polypeptide(L)'
;AKRLGRGPGSGKGKTAGRGHKGQKARSGGGPKLGFEGGTTPLWKRTPKRGFKNPAARPLEEVQLGRIDRYARWGRLDASRPITLKSLYDARLISKIPEHGVKLIGGDEVKTPNLRLEVTAASARVRSALEKGGGKLTTVYYNTLGLRALLRPDKFEAKGRVLPRPAKPPPKLRDRFDVVPDRIHDGPVREDRPAYPAPTELQMARHARVAELNERIAKMRLERSERERKAARVKAQAKEERKRAAPR
;
A
#
# COMPACT_ATOMS: atom_id res chain seq x y z
N ALA A 1 13.18 -12.25 35.08
CA ALA A 1 11.78 -12.73 35.19
C ALA A 1 11.34 -12.71 36.66
N LYS A 2 10.19 -12.10 36.98
CA LYS A 2 9.69 -11.98 38.36
C LYS A 2 9.04 -13.31 38.79
N ARG A 3 9.66 -14.01 39.75
CA ARG A 3 9.11 -15.25 40.32
C ARG A 3 8.24 -14.93 41.54
N LEU A 4 6.96 -15.32 41.51
CA LEU A 4 6.01 -15.09 42.59
C LEU A 4 5.95 -16.29 43.54
N GLY A 5 5.65 -16.07 44.82
CA GLY A 5 5.45 -17.15 45.79
C GLY A 5 6.73 -17.94 46.16
N ARG A 6 7.91 -17.30 46.12
CA ARG A 6 9.21 -17.95 46.40
C ARG A 6 9.79 -17.53 47.75
N GLY A 7 9.02 -17.76 48.81
CA GLY A 7 9.44 -17.49 50.19
C GLY A 7 9.42 -16.01 50.59
N PRO A 8 9.53 -15.72 51.90
CA PRO A 8 9.47 -14.34 52.42
C PRO A 8 10.64 -13.47 51.94
N GLY A 9 11.84 -14.06 51.81
CA GLY A 9 13.04 -13.35 51.33
C GLY A 9 12.91 -12.80 49.90
N SER A 10 11.93 -13.27 49.11
CA SER A 10 11.65 -12.72 47.78
C SER A 10 10.75 -11.47 47.80
N GLY A 11 10.31 -11.01 48.97
CA GLY A 11 9.40 -9.86 49.17
C GLY A 11 7.96 -10.07 48.65
N LYS A 12 7.67 -11.22 48.04
CA LYS A 12 6.37 -11.57 47.42
C LYS A 12 5.98 -13.03 47.71
N GLY A 13 6.43 -13.55 48.84
CA GLY A 13 6.19 -14.94 49.26
C GLY A 13 4.74 -15.22 49.64
N LYS A 14 4.25 -14.57 50.70
CA LYS A 14 2.98 -14.94 51.36
C LYS A 14 1.74 -14.73 50.48
N THR A 15 1.65 -13.60 49.78
CA THR A 15 0.44 -13.23 49.00
C THR A 15 0.68 -13.18 47.50
N ALA A 16 1.87 -13.55 47.03
CA ALA A 16 2.27 -13.43 45.63
C ALA A 16 2.05 -12.02 45.02
N GLY A 17 1.95 -10.98 45.85
CA GLY A 17 1.63 -9.61 45.42
C GLY A 17 0.16 -9.36 45.06
N ARG A 18 -0.77 -10.27 45.40
CA ARG A 18 -2.20 -10.12 45.15
C ARG A 18 -2.98 -9.45 46.29
N GLY A 19 -2.32 -9.21 47.43
CA GLY A 19 -2.95 -8.68 48.64
C GLY A 19 -3.67 -9.76 49.44
N HIS A 20 -4.64 -9.34 50.26
CA HIS A 20 -5.42 -10.23 51.13
C HIS A 20 -6.78 -10.60 50.51
N LYS A 21 -7.76 -11.01 51.32
CA LYS A 21 -9.03 -11.68 50.98
C LYS A 21 -10.02 -10.86 50.10
N GLY A 22 -9.55 -10.07 49.14
CA GLY A 22 -10.37 -9.33 48.18
C GLY A 22 -10.65 -10.09 46.89
N GLN A 23 -11.59 -9.59 46.10
CA GLN A 23 -12.03 -10.18 44.83
C GLN A 23 -10.86 -10.46 43.85
N LYS A 24 -9.83 -9.60 43.83
CA LYS A 24 -8.64 -9.73 42.96
C LYS A 24 -7.63 -10.79 43.43
N ALA A 25 -7.75 -11.27 44.67
CA ALA A 25 -6.81 -12.24 45.24
C ALA A 25 -7.26 -13.70 45.14
N ARG A 26 -8.57 -13.93 44.94
CA ARG A 26 -9.16 -15.26 44.81
C ARG A 26 -9.01 -15.80 43.39
N SER A 27 -9.18 -17.11 43.24
CA SER A 27 -9.29 -17.77 41.94
C SER A 27 -10.57 -17.33 41.24
N GLY A 28 -10.46 -16.93 39.97
CA GLY A 28 -11.56 -16.41 39.15
C GLY A 28 -11.12 -15.24 38.29
N GLY A 29 -11.92 -14.91 37.27
CA GLY A 29 -11.77 -13.66 36.53
C GLY A 29 -12.19 -12.52 37.46
N GLY A 30 -11.24 -11.71 37.92
CA GLY A 30 -11.53 -10.52 38.73
C GLY A 30 -12.43 -9.51 37.98
N PRO A 31 -12.55 -8.27 38.48
CA PRO A 31 -13.30 -7.25 37.75
C PRO A 31 -12.80 -7.14 36.30
N LYS A 32 -13.74 -7.10 35.35
CA LYS A 32 -13.42 -6.97 33.91
C LYS A 32 -12.54 -5.74 33.69
N LEU A 33 -11.66 -5.81 32.69
CA LEU A 33 -10.87 -4.65 32.31
C LEU A 33 -11.80 -3.50 31.92
N GLY A 34 -11.72 -2.38 32.64
CA GLY A 34 -12.65 -1.24 32.49
C GLY A 34 -13.90 -1.28 33.38
N PHE A 35 -13.96 -2.15 34.38
CA PHE A 35 -15.03 -2.12 35.39
C PHE A 35 -14.82 -0.97 36.40
N GLU A 36 -15.73 -0.01 36.42
CA GLU A 36 -15.69 1.21 37.26
C GLU A 36 -16.51 1.09 38.56
N GLY A 37 -16.75 -0.14 39.05
CA GLY A 37 -17.41 -0.33 40.35
C GLY A 37 -18.93 -0.19 40.37
N GLY A 38 -19.58 -0.10 39.20
CA GLY A 38 -21.04 -0.05 39.07
C GLY A 38 -21.56 1.20 38.37
N THR A 39 -20.73 2.23 38.23
CA THR A 39 -21.04 3.42 37.41
C THR A 39 -21.12 3.08 35.92
N THR A 40 -21.85 3.90 35.14
CA THR A 40 -21.87 3.79 33.68
C THR A 40 -20.45 3.98 33.12
N PRO A 41 -19.90 3.00 32.38
CA PRO A 41 -18.51 3.07 31.91
C PRO A 41 -18.26 4.26 30.99
N LEU A 42 -17.03 4.79 31.01
CA LEU A 42 -16.62 5.94 30.20
C LEU A 42 -17.00 5.83 28.71
N TRP A 43 -16.82 4.66 28.10
CA TRP A 43 -17.13 4.44 26.68
C TRP A 43 -18.64 4.46 26.35
N LYS A 44 -19.51 4.38 27.37
CA LYS A 44 -20.96 4.62 27.22
C LYS A 44 -21.34 6.06 27.48
N ARG A 45 -20.62 6.74 28.38
CA ARG A 45 -20.87 8.15 28.75
C ARG A 45 -20.46 9.11 27.63
N THR A 46 -19.35 8.83 26.96
CA THR A 46 -18.81 9.70 25.92
C THR A 46 -19.39 9.31 24.55
N PRO A 47 -19.87 10.28 23.74
CA PRO A 47 -20.32 9.99 22.39
C PRO A 47 -19.14 9.50 21.53
N LYS A 48 -19.39 8.56 20.62
CA LYS A 48 -18.41 8.15 19.61
C LYS A 48 -18.18 9.33 18.67
N ARG A 49 -16.96 9.88 18.67
CA ARG A 49 -16.57 11.01 17.81
C ARG A 49 -15.63 10.56 16.70
N GLY A 50 -15.84 11.09 15.50
CA GLY A 50 -14.98 10.90 14.33
C GLY A 50 -15.16 9.56 13.62
N PHE A 51 -14.27 9.30 12.65
CA PHE A 51 -14.20 8.06 11.90
C PHE A 51 -12.74 7.73 11.55
N LYS A 52 -12.42 6.47 11.32
CA LYS A 52 -11.11 6.05 10.81
C LYS A 52 -11.14 6.11 9.29
N ASN A 53 -10.37 7.03 8.69
CA ASN A 53 -10.30 7.16 7.23
C ASN A 53 -9.60 5.92 6.60
N PRO A 54 -10.30 5.11 5.78
CA PRO A 54 -9.71 3.93 5.15
C PRO A 54 -8.79 4.28 3.97
N ALA A 55 -8.93 5.48 3.41
CA ALA A 55 -8.10 5.98 2.31
C ALA A 55 -6.86 6.74 2.80
N ALA A 56 -6.64 6.81 4.13
CA ALA A 56 -5.44 7.40 4.69
C ALA A 56 -4.21 6.61 4.24
N ARG A 57 -3.15 7.33 3.87
CA ARG A 57 -1.88 6.75 3.41
C ARG A 57 -0.77 7.14 4.38
N PRO A 58 -0.67 6.48 5.55
CA PRO A 58 0.39 6.76 6.50
C PRO A 58 1.75 6.44 5.86
N LEU A 59 2.68 7.38 5.94
CA LEU A 59 4.05 7.24 5.47
C LEU A 59 4.95 6.89 6.64
N GLU A 60 6.01 6.11 6.39
CA GLU A 60 7.02 5.85 7.41
C GLU A 60 7.93 7.08 7.54
N GLU A 61 8.13 7.54 8.76
CA GLU A 61 8.86 8.78 9.03
C GLU A 61 10.34 8.49 9.25
N VAL A 62 11.22 9.21 8.54
CA VAL A 62 12.67 9.12 8.70
C VAL A 62 13.23 10.51 8.94
N GLN A 63 14.07 10.64 9.98
CA GLN A 63 14.73 11.90 10.32
C GLN A 63 15.93 12.17 9.41
N LEU A 64 16.03 13.41 8.90
CA LEU A 64 17.15 13.84 8.06
C LEU A 64 18.50 13.71 8.78
N GLY A 65 18.61 14.12 10.04
CA GLY A 65 19.83 14.00 10.84
C GLY A 65 20.30 12.55 11.05
N ARG A 66 19.38 11.58 10.94
CA ARG A 66 19.73 10.14 10.98
C ARG A 66 20.38 9.70 9.67
N ILE A 67 19.88 10.19 8.53
CA ILE A 67 20.46 9.91 7.21
C ILE A 67 21.87 10.50 7.12
N ASP A 68 22.03 11.77 7.51
CA ASP A 68 23.35 12.43 7.56
C ASP A 68 24.36 11.64 8.40
N ARG A 69 23.95 11.18 9.59
CA ARG A 69 24.81 10.37 10.46
C ARG A 69 25.24 9.06 9.81
N TYR A 70 24.33 8.39 9.09
CA TYR A 70 24.61 7.12 8.42
C TYR A 70 25.53 7.31 7.21
N ALA A 71 25.41 8.43 6.50
CA ALA A 71 26.33 8.80 5.43
C ALA A 71 27.74 9.04 5.99
N ARG A 72 27.87 9.79 7.09
CA ARG A 72 29.17 10.02 7.75
C ARG A 72 29.82 8.76 8.30
N TRP A 73 29.02 7.79 8.74
CA TRP A 73 29.52 6.48 9.17
C TRP A 73 29.89 5.55 7.99
N GLY A 74 29.72 5.98 6.75
CA GLY A 74 30.00 5.17 5.56
C GLY A 74 29.02 4.01 5.35
N ARG A 75 27.90 3.98 6.09
CA ARG A 75 26.85 2.96 5.89
C ARG A 75 25.93 3.27 4.71
N LEU A 76 25.94 4.52 4.26
CA LEU A 76 25.15 5.01 3.15
C LEU A 76 26.10 5.72 2.19
N ASP A 77 26.09 5.29 0.94
CA ASP A 77 26.90 5.92 -0.11
C ASP A 77 26.22 7.22 -0.56
N ALA A 78 26.84 8.36 -0.23
CA ALA A 78 26.37 9.70 -0.59
C ALA A 78 26.78 10.12 -2.01
N SER A 79 27.61 9.34 -2.72
CA SER A 79 28.00 9.64 -4.10
C SER A 79 26.86 9.41 -5.11
N ARG A 80 25.93 8.51 -4.76
CA ARG A 80 24.77 8.12 -5.56
C ARG A 80 23.47 8.70 -4.99
N PRO A 81 22.39 8.81 -5.79
CA PRO A 81 21.09 9.14 -5.25
C PRO A 81 20.66 8.10 -4.21
N ILE A 82 20.34 8.59 -3.02
CA ILE A 82 19.87 7.76 -1.91
C ILE A 82 18.38 7.50 -2.15
N THR A 83 18.10 6.27 -2.57
CA THR A 83 16.75 5.79 -2.84
C THR A 83 16.15 5.09 -1.62
N LEU A 84 14.84 4.77 -1.69
CA LEU A 84 14.16 3.95 -0.68
C LEU A 84 14.84 2.58 -0.48
N LYS A 85 15.47 2.02 -1.54
CA LYS A 85 16.23 0.76 -1.46
C LYS A 85 17.49 0.94 -0.62
N SER A 86 18.26 1.99 -0.86
CA SER A 86 19.45 2.32 -0.06
C SER A 86 19.11 2.50 1.42
N LEU A 87 17.99 3.16 1.74
CA LEU A 87 17.52 3.34 3.11
C LEU A 87 17.10 2.03 3.79
N TYR A 88 16.50 1.12 3.02
CA TYR A 88 16.10 -0.20 3.52
C TYR A 88 17.30 -1.11 3.77
N ASP A 89 18.24 -1.15 2.82
CA ASP A 89 19.44 -1.99 2.90
C ASP A 89 20.38 -1.52 4.04
N ALA A 90 20.47 -0.21 4.25
CA ALA A 90 21.16 0.38 5.39
C ALA A 90 20.43 0.19 6.75
N ARG A 91 19.24 -0.44 6.75
CA ARG A 91 18.36 -0.61 7.92
C ARG A 91 17.96 0.71 8.62
N LEU A 92 17.87 1.82 7.90
CA LEU A 92 17.17 2.99 8.42
C LEU A 92 15.67 2.71 8.52
N ILE A 93 15.15 1.96 7.56
CA ILE A 93 13.78 1.46 7.49
C ILE A 93 13.82 -0.06 7.67
N SER A 94 13.09 -0.58 8.65
CA SER A 94 13.15 -2.01 8.99
C SER A 94 12.11 -2.84 8.26
N LYS A 95 10.95 -2.25 7.96
CA LYS A 95 9.82 -2.93 7.31
C LYS A 95 9.62 -2.34 5.92
N ILE A 96 8.98 -3.10 5.03
CA ILE A 96 8.59 -2.54 3.73
C ILE A 96 7.46 -1.55 4.01
N PRO A 97 7.63 -0.24 3.76
CA PRO A 97 6.57 0.73 3.97
C PRO A 97 5.44 0.47 2.97
N GLU A 98 4.19 0.59 3.41
CA GLU A 98 3.03 0.34 2.53
C GLU A 98 2.82 1.48 1.53
N HIS A 99 3.06 2.71 1.94
CA HIS A 99 2.80 3.91 1.14
C HIS A 99 4.03 4.75 0.82
N GLY A 100 5.20 4.37 1.34
CA GLY A 100 6.46 5.07 1.14
C GLY A 100 6.97 5.77 2.40
N VAL A 101 7.91 6.70 2.20
CA VAL A 101 8.69 7.32 3.27
C VAL A 101 8.55 8.83 3.23
N LYS A 102 8.34 9.42 4.40
CA LYS A 102 8.34 10.86 4.62
C LYS A 102 9.60 11.28 5.36
N LEU A 103 10.35 12.22 4.78
CA LEU A 103 11.45 12.86 5.49
C LEU A 103 10.93 13.95 6.42
N ILE A 104 11.40 13.88 7.66
CA ILE A 104 11.10 14.86 8.70
C ILE A 104 12.40 15.37 9.34
N GLY A 105 12.29 16.47 10.09
CA GLY A 105 13.42 17.14 10.73
C GLY A 105 13.69 18.53 10.16
N GLY A 106 14.85 19.05 10.50
CA GLY A 106 15.35 20.36 10.07
C GLY A 106 16.74 20.65 10.64
N ASP A 107 17.49 19.60 10.97
CA ASP A 107 18.85 19.73 11.48
C ASP A 107 19.79 20.10 10.32
N GLU A 108 20.88 20.80 10.63
CA GLU A 108 21.91 21.12 9.64
C GLU A 108 22.52 19.83 9.08
N VAL A 109 22.47 19.70 7.76
CA VAL A 109 23.10 18.59 7.02
C VAL A 109 24.58 18.90 6.91
N LYS A 110 25.42 18.04 7.48
CA LYS A 110 26.88 18.20 7.44
C LYS A 110 27.49 17.51 6.22
N THR A 111 26.79 16.53 5.67
CA THR A 111 27.21 15.79 4.48
C THR A 111 26.94 16.62 3.22
N PRO A 112 27.95 16.97 2.42
CA PRO A 112 27.76 17.77 1.22
C PRO A 112 27.00 16.99 0.13
N ASN A 113 26.21 17.72 -0.68
CA ASN A 113 25.61 17.23 -1.93
C ASN A 113 24.70 16.00 -1.79
N LEU A 114 23.94 15.89 -0.70
CA LEU A 114 23.03 14.78 -0.46
C LEU A 114 21.88 14.77 -1.48
N ARG A 115 21.81 13.73 -2.33
CA ARG A 115 20.71 13.53 -3.30
C ARG A 115 19.73 12.50 -2.75
N LEU A 116 18.49 12.91 -2.46
CA LEU A 116 17.48 12.05 -1.82
C LEU A 116 16.26 11.84 -2.72
N GLU A 117 15.88 10.58 -2.89
CA GLU A 117 14.68 10.16 -3.60
C GLU A 117 13.69 9.50 -2.63
N VAL A 118 12.63 10.24 -2.29
CA VAL A 118 11.65 9.83 -1.26
C VAL A 118 10.22 10.18 -1.66
N THR A 119 9.23 9.64 -0.95
CA THR A 119 7.82 9.84 -1.29
C THR A 119 7.27 11.20 -0.84
N ALA A 120 7.77 11.73 0.27
CA ALA A 120 7.41 13.07 0.74
C ALA A 120 8.52 13.65 1.61
N ALA A 121 8.54 14.98 1.75
CA ALA A 121 9.40 15.67 2.72
C ALA A 121 8.67 16.85 3.33
N SER A 122 9.04 17.23 4.56
CA SER A 122 8.59 18.49 5.16
C SER A 122 9.28 19.69 4.49
N ALA A 123 8.64 20.86 4.55
CA ALA A 123 9.23 22.11 4.04
C ALA A 123 10.58 22.43 4.70
N ARG A 124 10.69 22.18 6.02
CA ARG A 124 11.95 22.37 6.78
C ARG A 124 13.08 21.50 6.24
N VAL A 125 12.80 20.26 5.87
CA VAL A 125 13.79 19.36 5.26
C VAL A 125 14.26 19.88 3.91
N ARG A 126 13.35 20.37 3.06
CA ARG A 126 13.72 20.95 1.75
C ARG A 126 14.70 22.10 1.92
N SER A 127 14.37 23.06 2.78
CA SER A 127 15.24 24.20 3.07
C SER A 127 16.58 23.79 3.68
N ALA A 128 16.60 22.82 4.59
CA ALA A 128 17.85 22.31 5.19
C ALA A 128 18.74 21.60 4.16
N LEU A 129 18.13 20.85 3.23
CA LEU A 129 18.85 20.15 2.17
C LEU A 129 19.46 21.12 1.15
N GLU A 130 18.70 22.14 0.75
CA GLU A 130 19.15 23.19 -0.17
C GLU A 130 20.33 23.98 0.41
N LYS A 131 20.27 24.31 1.71
CA LYS A 131 21.41 24.94 2.43
C LYS A 131 22.68 24.09 2.40
N GLY A 132 22.54 22.76 2.44
CA GLY A 132 23.65 21.81 2.32
C GLY A 132 24.07 21.50 0.88
N GLY A 133 23.50 22.17 -0.13
CA GLY A 133 23.76 21.92 -1.55
C GLY A 133 23.18 20.59 -2.06
N GLY A 134 22.28 19.96 -1.32
CA GLY A 134 21.63 18.71 -1.70
C GLY A 134 20.39 18.91 -2.59
N LYS A 135 19.92 17.82 -3.20
CA LYS A 135 18.73 17.82 -4.06
C LYS A 135 17.71 16.80 -3.56
N LEU A 136 16.46 17.24 -3.43
CA LEU A 136 15.33 16.37 -3.11
C LEU A 136 14.54 16.06 -4.39
N THR A 137 14.17 14.80 -4.58
CA THR A 137 13.24 14.39 -5.64
C THR A 137 12.12 13.56 -5.04
N THR A 138 10.88 13.97 -5.29
CA THR A 138 9.69 13.31 -4.76
C THR A 138 9.22 12.24 -5.74
N VAL A 139 9.25 10.97 -5.32
CA VAL A 139 8.99 9.80 -6.18
C VAL A 139 7.75 9.03 -5.73
N TYR A 140 6.90 8.66 -6.68
CA TYR A 140 5.72 7.82 -6.43
C TYR A 140 6.02 6.33 -6.55
N TYR A 141 5.59 5.55 -5.55
CA TYR A 141 5.51 4.10 -5.65
C TYR A 141 4.17 3.58 -5.10
N ASN A 142 3.62 2.53 -5.72
CA ASN A 142 2.52 1.75 -5.15
C ASN A 142 3.06 0.63 -4.24
N THR A 143 2.16 -0.04 -3.51
CA THR A 143 2.53 -1.16 -2.61
C THR A 143 3.31 -2.27 -3.33
N LEU A 144 2.88 -2.63 -4.54
CA LEU A 144 3.54 -3.64 -5.36
C LEU A 144 4.93 -3.19 -5.83
N GLY A 145 5.06 -1.95 -6.27
CA GLY A 145 6.30 -1.33 -6.74
C GLY A 145 7.32 -1.17 -5.63
N LEU A 146 6.90 -0.73 -4.43
CA LEU A 146 7.78 -0.71 -3.25
C LEU A 146 8.29 -2.11 -2.91
N ARG A 147 7.41 -3.12 -2.96
CA ARG A 147 7.82 -4.49 -2.70
C ARG A 147 8.83 -4.98 -3.74
N ALA A 148 8.64 -4.63 -5.00
CA ALA A 148 9.52 -5.02 -6.09
C ALA A 148 10.87 -4.28 -6.05
N LEU A 149 10.87 -2.99 -5.67
CA LEU A 149 12.07 -2.20 -5.42
C LEU A 149 12.89 -2.78 -4.26
N LEU A 150 12.22 -3.04 -3.13
CA LEU A 150 12.90 -3.43 -1.90
C LEU A 150 13.35 -4.88 -1.89
N ARG A 151 12.60 -5.78 -2.53
CA ARG A 151 12.87 -7.22 -2.58
C ARG A 151 12.60 -7.82 -3.97
N PRO A 152 13.45 -7.54 -4.97
CA PRO A 152 13.32 -8.12 -6.31
C PRO A 152 13.50 -9.65 -6.31
N ASP A 153 14.37 -10.16 -5.42
CA ASP A 153 14.65 -11.57 -5.14
C ASP A 153 13.38 -12.41 -4.92
N LYS A 154 12.35 -11.85 -4.28
CA LYS A 154 11.07 -12.54 -4.04
C LYS A 154 10.19 -12.70 -5.27
N PHE A 155 10.42 -11.90 -6.31
CA PHE A 155 9.71 -12.04 -7.58
C PHE A 155 10.37 -13.10 -8.45
N GLU A 156 11.71 -13.07 -8.50
CA GLU A 156 12.54 -14.06 -9.17
C GLU A 156 12.33 -15.46 -8.58
N ALA A 157 12.33 -15.60 -7.25
CA ALA A 157 12.05 -16.87 -6.57
C ALA A 157 10.66 -17.45 -6.86
N LYS A 158 9.72 -16.63 -7.35
CA LYS A 158 8.38 -17.06 -7.77
C LYS A 158 8.25 -17.25 -9.28
N GLY A 159 9.35 -17.11 -10.03
CA GLY A 159 9.35 -17.14 -11.49
C GLY A 159 8.54 -16.00 -12.13
N ARG A 160 8.35 -14.88 -11.42
CA ARG A 160 7.57 -13.73 -11.90
C ARG A 160 8.51 -12.65 -12.40
N VAL A 161 8.17 -12.07 -13.56
CA VAL A 161 8.85 -10.87 -14.06
C VAL A 161 8.60 -9.69 -13.12
N LEU A 162 9.60 -8.84 -12.94
CA LEU A 162 9.46 -7.61 -12.16
C LEU A 162 8.36 -6.71 -12.78
N PRO A 163 7.40 -6.24 -11.98
CA PRO A 163 6.32 -5.42 -12.49
C PRO A 163 6.85 -4.06 -12.94
N ARG A 164 6.23 -3.45 -13.95
CA ARG A 164 6.50 -2.04 -14.24
C ARG A 164 5.98 -1.16 -13.10
N PRO A 165 6.68 -0.07 -12.74
CA PRO A 165 6.18 0.90 -11.78
C PRO A 165 4.84 1.50 -12.24
N ALA A 166 3.93 1.68 -11.29
CA ALA A 166 2.62 2.24 -11.56
C ALA A 166 2.66 3.76 -11.55
N LYS A 167 1.89 4.40 -12.42
CA LYS A 167 1.69 5.84 -12.39
C LYS A 167 0.90 6.28 -11.16
N PRO A 168 1.12 7.51 -10.65
CA PRO A 168 0.31 8.06 -9.58
C PRO A 168 -1.16 8.16 -10.01
N PRO A 169 -2.10 7.88 -9.09
CA PRO A 169 -3.52 8.05 -9.37
C PRO A 169 -3.79 9.53 -9.67
N PRO A 170 -4.81 9.86 -10.49
CA PRO A 170 -5.04 11.23 -10.97
C PRO A 170 -5.02 12.30 -9.87
N LYS A 171 -5.61 12.02 -8.71
CA LYS A 171 -5.67 12.95 -7.55
C LYS A 171 -4.33 13.25 -6.89
N LEU A 172 -3.28 12.47 -7.18
CA LEU A 172 -1.96 12.58 -6.55
C LEU A 172 -0.85 12.92 -7.55
N ARG A 173 -1.15 13.12 -8.84
CA ARG A 173 -0.13 13.33 -9.89
C ARG A 173 0.78 14.51 -9.56
N ASP A 174 0.21 15.63 -9.15
CA ASP A 174 0.94 16.89 -8.92
C ASP A 174 1.77 16.90 -7.63
N ARG A 175 1.70 15.83 -6.81
CA ARG A 175 2.49 15.74 -5.57
C ARG A 175 3.88 15.18 -5.77
N PHE A 176 4.12 14.55 -6.92
CA PHE A 176 5.36 13.83 -7.18
C PHE A 176 6.05 14.48 -8.36
N ASP A 177 7.33 14.79 -8.17
CA ASP A 177 8.17 15.40 -9.19
C ASP A 177 8.47 14.38 -10.30
N VAL A 178 8.62 13.09 -9.94
CA VAL A 178 8.96 12.04 -10.89
C VAL A 178 8.16 10.75 -10.66
N VAL A 179 7.78 10.12 -11.78
CA VAL A 179 7.29 8.74 -11.84
C VAL A 179 8.42 7.86 -12.38
N PRO A 180 8.86 6.82 -11.65
CA PRO A 180 9.89 5.91 -12.16
C PRO A 180 9.33 5.09 -13.32
N ASP A 181 10.11 4.82 -14.37
CA ASP A 181 9.73 3.95 -15.51
C ASP A 181 10.19 2.50 -15.33
N ARG A 182 11.33 2.29 -14.65
CA ARG A 182 11.80 0.98 -14.19
C ARG A 182 12.03 1.03 -12.69
N ILE A 183 11.98 -0.14 -12.06
CA ILE A 183 12.13 -0.26 -10.60
C ILE A 183 13.56 0.12 -10.14
N HIS A 184 14.57 -0.08 -10.99
CA HIS A 184 15.99 0.11 -10.62
C HIS A 184 16.66 1.32 -11.28
N ASP A 185 16.01 1.92 -12.29
CA ASP A 185 16.56 3.08 -12.99
C ASP A 185 16.03 4.37 -12.35
N GLY A 186 16.87 5.41 -12.30
CA GLY A 186 16.52 6.74 -11.76
C GLY A 186 15.44 7.48 -12.56
N PRO A 187 15.16 8.75 -12.22
CA PRO A 187 14.07 9.53 -12.82
C PRO A 187 14.18 9.66 -14.35
N VAL A 188 13.08 9.50 -15.08
CA VAL A 188 13.04 9.58 -16.55
C VAL A 188 12.66 10.97 -17.06
N ARG A 189 13.22 11.33 -18.22
CA ARG A 189 12.96 12.53 -19.01
C ARG A 189 11.51 12.56 -19.54
N GLU A 190 10.89 13.74 -19.53
CA GLU A 190 9.46 13.98 -19.80
C GLU A 190 8.99 13.58 -21.22
N ASP A 191 9.92 13.33 -22.14
CA ASP A 191 9.75 13.14 -23.58
C ASP A 191 9.28 11.73 -24.03
N ARG A 192 8.98 10.78 -23.13
CA ARG A 192 8.49 9.44 -23.51
C ARG A 192 6.96 9.30 -23.45
N PRO A 193 6.34 8.64 -24.45
CA PRO A 193 4.90 8.41 -24.47
C PRO A 193 4.45 7.55 -23.28
N ALA A 194 3.26 7.86 -22.79
CA ALA A 194 2.68 7.32 -21.56
C ALA A 194 2.58 5.78 -21.51
N TYR A 195 2.60 5.11 -22.66
CA TYR A 195 2.67 3.67 -22.78
C TYR A 195 3.78 3.33 -23.78
N PRO A 196 4.69 2.40 -23.45
CA PRO A 196 5.57 1.86 -24.48
C PRO A 196 4.70 1.18 -25.54
N ALA A 197 5.15 1.25 -26.80
CA ALA A 197 4.50 0.51 -27.88
C ALA A 197 4.27 -0.94 -27.43
N PRO A 198 3.08 -1.53 -27.69
CA PRO A 198 2.80 -2.89 -27.27
C PRO A 198 3.85 -3.84 -27.83
N THR A 199 4.33 -4.77 -27.01
CA THR A 199 5.27 -5.79 -27.48
C THR A 199 4.58 -6.67 -28.54
N GLU A 200 5.32 -7.27 -29.46
CA GLU A 200 4.74 -8.15 -30.50
C GLU A 200 3.80 -9.22 -29.91
N LEU A 201 4.18 -9.79 -28.77
CA LEU A 201 3.39 -10.77 -28.03
C LEU A 201 2.09 -10.19 -27.45
N GLN A 202 2.10 -8.91 -27.07
CA GLN A 202 0.90 -8.18 -26.62
C GLN A 202 0.00 -7.84 -27.81
N MET A 203 0.55 -7.40 -28.94
CA MET A 203 -0.22 -7.16 -30.16
C MET A 203 -0.89 -8.43 -30.66
N ALA A 204 -0.16 -9.55 -30.70
CA ALA A 204 -0.70 -10.86 -31.07
C ALA A 204 -1.84 -11.31 -30.13
N ARG A 205 -1.70 -11.06 -28.82
CA ARG A 205 -2.77 -11.35 -27.85
C ARG A 205 -4.00 -10.47 -28.08
N HIS A 206 -3.80 -9.17 -28.33
CA HIS A 206 -4.90 -8.24 -28.60
C HIS A 206 -5.63 -8.58 -29.89
N ALA A 207 -4.90 -8.96 -30.95
CA ALA A 207 -5.47 -9.44 -32.21
C ALA A 207 -6.32 -10.70 -32.00
N ARG A 208 -5.79 -11.70 -31.28
CA ARG A 208 -6.56 -12.91 -30.93
C ARG A 208 -7.83 -12.60 -30.14
N VAL A 209 -7.77 -11.66 -29.18
CA VAL A 209 -8.94 -11.26 -28.40
C VAL A 209 -9.97 -10.53 -29.28
N ALA A 210 -9.52 -9.70 -30.22
CA ALA A 210 -10.40 -9.03 -31.18
C ALA A 210 -11.15 -10.04 -32.07
N GLU A 211 -10.43 -11.00 -32.66
CA GLU A 211 -11.03 -12.09 -33.45
C GLU A 211 -12.06 -12.89 -32.64
N LEU A 212 -11.74 -13.18 -31.37
CA LEU A 212 -12.62 -13.94 -30.49
C LEU A 212 -13.89 -13.13 -30.15
N ASN A 213 -13.76 -11.82 -29.95
CA ASN A 213 -14.89 -10.92 -29.74
C ASN A 213 -15.78 -10.80 -30.99
N GLU A 214 -15.20 -10.72 -32.17
CA GLU A 214 -15.95 -10.73 -33.43
C GLU A 214 -16.71 -12.05 -33.62
N ARG A 215 -16.08 -13.18 -33.30
CA ARG A 215 -16.73 -14.49 -33.35
C ARG A 215 -17.89 -14.59 -32.36
N ILE A 216 -17.73 -14.08 -31.14
CA ILE A 216 -18.81 -13.99 -30.15
C ILE A 216 -19.93 -13.07 -30.65
N ALA A 217 -19.61 -11.94 -31.29
CA ALA A 217 -20.59 -11.02 -31.84
C ALA A 217 -21.43 -11.67 -32.95
N LYS A 218 -20.78 -12.40 -33.88
CA LYS A 218 -21.45 -13.18 -34.93
C LYS A 218 -22.36 -14.25 -34.35
N MET A 219 -21.89 -15.03 -33.39
CA MET A 219 -22.71 -16.03 -32.67
C MET A 219 -23.93 -15.41 -31.99
N ARG A 220 -23.78 -14.22 -31.38
CA ARG A 220 -24.90 -13.49 -30.76
C ARG A 220 -25.91 -13.00 -31.79
N LEU A 221 -25.44 -12.52 -32.96
CA LEU A 221 -26.32 -12.10 -34.05
C LEU A 221 -27.10 -13.29 -34.62
N GLU A 222 -26.43 -14.39 -34.92
CA GLU A 222 -27.07 -15.62 -35.41
C GLU A 222 -28.11 -16.15 -34.42
N ARG A 223 -27.80 -16.13 -33.12
CA ARG A 223 -28.75 -16.52 -32.08
C ARG A 223 -29.98 -15.60 -32.06
N SER A 224 -29.77 -14.28 -32.14
CA SER A 224 -30.85 -13.29 -32.19
C SER A 224 -31.75 -13.49 -33.43
N GLU A 225 -31.15 -13.79 -34.58
CA GLU A 225 -31.88 -14.07 -35.82
C GLU A 225 -32.69 -15.36 -35.73
N ARG A 226 -32.13 -16.43 -35.15
CA ARG A 226 -32.86 -17.68 -34.87
C ARG A 226 -34.05 -17.44 -33.93
N GLU A 227 -33.84 -16.66 -32.86
CA GLU A 227 -34.90 -16.29 -31.92
C GLU A 227 -36.01 -15.47 -32.60
N ARG A 228 -35.66 -14.50 -33.46
CA ARG A 228 -36.62 -13.72 -34.27
C ARG A 228 -37.39 -14.60 -35.26
N LYS A 229 -36.73 -15.53 -35.94
CA LYS A 229 -37.37 -16.47 -36.87
C LYS A 229 -38.33 -17.40 -36.14
N ALA A 230 -37.91 -17.95 -34.99
CA ALA A 230 -38.77 -18.78 -34.15
C ALA A 230 -39.99 -18.00 -33.63
N ALA A 231 -39.81 -16.72 -33.24
CA ALA A 231 -40.91 -15.85 -32.83
C ALA A 231 -41.91 -15.59 -33.98
N ARG A 232 -41.42 -15.35 -35.21
CA ARG A 232 -42.28 -15.20 -36.40
C ARG A 232 -43.08 -16.46 -36.70
N VAL A 233 -42.45 -17.63 -36.66
CA VAL A 233 -43.13 -18.92 -36.88
C VAL A 233 -44.20 -19.15 -35.82
N LYS A 234 -43.90 -18.88 -34.54
CA LYS A 234 -44.89 -18.97 -33.45
C LYS A 234 -46.05 -17.98 -33.64
N ALA A 235 -45.77 -16.77 -34.13
CA ALA A 235 -46.80 -15.77 -34.40
C ALA A 235 -47.72 -16.20 -35.57
N GLN A 236 -47.14 -16.71 -36.67
CA GLN A 236 -47.90 -17.25 -37.81
C GLN A 236 -48.78 -18.43 -37.38
N ALA A 237 -48.23 -19.41 -36.66
CA ALA A 237 -49.00 -20.54 -36.14
C ALA A 237 -50.12 -20.09 -35.17
N LYS A 238 -49.92 -19.01 -34.40
CA LYS A 238 -50.96 -18.43 -33.53
C LYS A 238 -52.07 -17.76 -34.35
N GLU A 239 -51.74 -17.05 -35.43
CA GLU A 239 -52.74 -16.46 -36.32
C GLU A 239 -53.53 -17.53 -37.08
N GLU A 240 -52.88 -18.58 -37.60
CA GLU A 240 -53.55 -19.70 -38.26
C GLU A 240 -54.51 -20.42 -37.31
N ARG A 241 -54.09 -20.67 -36.06
CA ARG A 241 -54.99 -21.21 -35.02
C ARG A 241 -56.18 -20.29 -34.72
N LYS A 242 -55.98 -18.97 -34.75
CA LYS A 242 -57.07 -17.99 -34.55
C LYS A 242 -58.04 -17.96 -35.73
N ARG A 243 -57.56 -18.20 -36.97
CA ARG A 243 -58.39 -18.28 -38.18
C ARG A 243 -59.15 -19.61 -38.29
N ALA A 244 -58.56 -20.71 -37.79
CA ALA A 244 -59.17 -22.04 -37.78
C ALA A 244 -60.14 -22.29 -36.60
N ALA A 245 -60.26 -21.35 -35.67
CA ALA A 245 -61.25 -21.42 -34.60
C ALA A 245 -62.66 -21.18 -35.17
N PRO A 246 -63.62 -22.10 -34.97
CA PRO A 246 -64.99 -21.91 -35.44
C PRO A 246 -65.64 -20.69 -34.74
N ARG A 247 -66.48 -19.97 -35.49
CA ARG A 247 -67.26 -18.84 -34.98
C ARG A 247 -68.33 -19.30 -33.98
#